data_AF-A0A496AA97-F1
#
_entry.id   AF-A0A496AA97-F1
#
_cell.length_a   1.000
_cell.length_b   1.000
_cell.length_c   1.000
_cell.angle_alpha   90.00
_cell.angle_beta   90.00
_cell.angle_gamma   90.00
#
_symmetry.space_group_name_H-M   'P 1'
#
loop_
_entity.id
_entity.type
_entity.pdbx_description
1 polymer ?
#
loop_
_entity_poly.entity_id
_entity_poly.type
_entity_poly.pdbx_seq_one_letter_code
_entity_poly.pdbx_strand_id
1 'polypeptide(L)'
;MKRLICLLLTLSLALGFLATSYAEDEEFDARSGSDVNADGFVNILDLTFIASHLGATPAEDQIPNPDINRDGIVNILDLVLVAGYFGKTSGIPFEVTDATFDDIVLGSELPIVVEFKSEF
;
A
#
# COMPACT_ATOMS: atom_id res chain seq x y z
N MET A 1 -2.83 -36.04 38.51
CA MET A 1 -3.08 -34.58 38.46
C MET A 1 -1.88 -33.78 37.97
N LYS A 2 -0.65 -33.98 38.50
CA LYS A 2 0.55 -33.20 38.11
C LYS A 2 0.96 -33.30 36.62
N ARG A 3 0.79 -34.48 35.98
CA ARG A 3 1.10 -34.69 34.55
C ARG A 3 0.11 -33.99 33.60
N LEU A 4 -1.15 -33.85 34.00
CA LEU A 4 -2.18 -33.18 33.21
C LEU A 4 -1.99 -31.66 33.20
N ILE A 5 -1.57 -31.11 34.35
CA ILE A 5 -1.26 -29.69 34.52
C ILE A 5 -0.05 -29.28 33.67
N CYS A 6 0.99 -30.12 33.61
CA CYS A 6 2.18 -29.86 32.78
C CYS A 6 1.83 -29.83 31.28
N LEU A 7 0.97 -30.76 30.82
CA LEU A 7 0.52 -30.83 29.42
C LEU A 7 -0.30 -29.61 28.99
N LEU A 8 -1.18 -29.11 29.86
CA LEU A 8 -1.96 -27.89 29.61
C LEU A 8 -1.07 -26.63 29.61
N LEU A 9 -0.04 -26.61 30.45
CA LEU A 9 0.88 -25.47 30.55
C LEU A 9 1.84 -25.39 29.36
N THR A 10 2.29 -26.54 28.84
CA THR A 10 3.11 -26.57 27.61
C THR A 10 2.27 -26.30 26.36
N LEU A 11 1.00 -26.74 26.33
CA LEU A 11 0.09 -26.47 25.21
C LEU A 11 -0.27 -24.98 25.13
N SER A 12 -0.55 -24.34 26.28
CA SER A 12 -0.82 -22.90 26.33
C SER A 12 0.41 -22.06 25.98
N LEU A 13 1.61 -22.48 26.39
CA LEU A 13 2.85 -21.79 26.02
C LEU A 13 3.17 -21.95 24.53
N ALA A 14 2.90 -23.13 23.94
CA ALA A 14 3.07 -23.37 22.51
C ALA A 14 2.05 -22.60 21.65
N LEU A 15 0.78 -22.52 22.08
CA LEU A 15 -0.23 -21.71 21.38
C LEU A 15 0.09 -20.19 21.48
N GLY A 16 0.59 -19.74 22.63
CA GLY A 16 1.03 -18.35 22.80
C GLY A 16 2.23 -18.00 21.91
N PHE A 17 3.14 -18.95 21.67
CA PHE A 17 4.29 -18.77 20.78
C PHE A 17 3.87 -18.72 19.29
N LEU A 18 2.86 -19.49 18.89
CA LEU A 18 2.38 -19.54 17.51
C LEU A 18 1.56 -18.29 17.12
N ALA A 19 0.89 -17.66 18.09
CA ALA A 19 0.13 -16.44 17.85
C ALA A 19 1.03 -15.20 17.66
N THR A 20 2.27 -15.20 18.20
CA THR A 20 3.17 -14.04 18.11
C THR A 20 3.93 -13.95 16.79
N SER A 21 3.92 -15.00 15.96
CA SER A 21 4.67 -15.07 14.70
C SER A 21 3.83 -14.81 13.45
N TYR A 22 2.56 -14.39 13.60
CA TYR A 22 1.62 -14.12 12.50
C TYR A 22 1.16 -12.65 12.51
N ALA A 23 2.11 -11.75 12.74
CA ALA A 23 1.94 -10.33 12.46
C ALA A 23 3.24 -9.83 11.84
N GLU A 24 3.57 -10.35 10.66
CA GLU A 24 4.20 -9.47 9.68
C GLU A 24 3.04 -8.69 9.08
N ASP A 25 2.73 -7.56 9.72
CA ASP A 25 2.09 -6.47 9.01
C ASP A 25 3.04 -6.16 7.86
N GLU A 26 2.78 -6.74 6.67
CA GLU A 26 3.16 -6.02 5.46
C GLU A 26 2.47 -4.68 5.65
N GLU A 27 3.25 -3.68 6.02
CA GLU A 27 2.82 -2.30 6.06
C GLU A 27 2.42 -2.02 4.61
N PHE A 28 1.15 -2.30 4.31
CA PHE A 28 0.49 -1.91 3.09
C PHE A 28 0.75 -0.43 3.04
N ASP A 29 1.73 -0.04 2.22
CA ASP A 29 2.01 1.36 2.01
C ASP A 29 0.79 1.89 1.27
N ALA A 30 -0.19 2.32 2.06
CA ALA A 30 -1.47 2.76 1.58
C ALA A 30 -1.30 3.95 0.64
N ARG A 31 -0.15 4.66 0.66
CA ARG A 31 0.22 5.63 -0.38
C ARG A 31 0.43 4.95 -1.74
N SER A 32 1.19 3.87 -1.80
CA SER A 32 1.44 3.13 -3.05
C SER A 32 0.16 2.53 -3.61
N GLY A 33 -0.70 1.96 -2.74
CA GLY A 33 -2.00 1.43 -3.15
C GLY A 33 -3.02 2.50 -3.60
N SER A 34 -2.78 3.78 -3.32
CA SER A 34 -3.73 4.86 -3.63
C SER A 34 -3.51 5.50 -5.01
N ASP A 35 -2.34 5.34 -5.62
CA ASP A 35 -2.07 5.72 -7.01
C ASP A 35 -2.37 4.51 -7.90
N VAL A 36 -3.65 4.33 -8.18
CA VAL A 36 -4.20 3.12 -8.78
C VAL A 36 -3.83 3.03 -10.26
N ASN A 37 -3.70 4.17 -10.94
CA ASN A 37 -3.27 4.19 -12.34
C ASN A 37 -1.73 4.28 -12.51
N ALA A 38 -0.99 4.34 -11.40
CA ALA A 38 0.48 4.42 -11.34
C ALA A 38 1.07 5.60 -12.13
N ASP A 39 0.39 6.75 -12.13
CA ASP A 39 0.84 7.97 -12.81
C ASP A 39 1.74 8.87 -11.95
N GLY A 40 1.94 8.49 -10.69
CA GLY A 40 2.76 9.20 -9.71
C GLY A 40 1.96 10.17 -8.83
N PHE A 41 0.67 10.39 -9.10
CA PHE A 41 -0.17 11.34 -8.38
C PHE A 41 -1.51 10.72 -7.97
N VAL A 42 -1.79 10.70 -6.68
CA VAL A 42 -3.12 10.34 -6.18
C VAL A 42 -4.09 11.50 -6.47
N ASN A 43 -4.97 11.33 -7.44
CA ASN A 43 -5.85 12.38 -7.93
C ASN A 43 -7.26 11.85 -8.32
N ILE A 44 -8.02 12.64 -9.08
CA ILE A 44 -9.38 12.27 -9.47
C ILE A 44 -9.41 11.05 -10.40
N LEU A 45 -8.35 10.82 -11.16
CA LEU A 45 -8.25 9.69 -12.07
C LEU A 45 -8.28 8.35 -11.32
N ASP A 46 -7.58 8.23 -10.19
CA ASP A 46 -7.62 7.04 -9.32
C ASP A 46 -9.02 6.79 -8.77
N LEU A 47 -9.65 7.84 -8.23
CA LEU A 47 -11.00 7.75 -7.70
C LEU A 47 -12.02 7.38 -8.79
N THR A 48 -11.88 7.91 -10.00
CA THR A 48 -12.75 7.56 -11.12
C THR A 48 -12.55 6.13 -11.60
N PHE A 49 -11.32 5.60 -11.53
CA PHE A 49 -11.04 4.21 -11.84
C PHE A 49 -11.73 3.26 -10.83
N ILE A 50 -11.65 3.54 -9.54
CA ILE A 50 -12.36 2.73 -8.53
C ILE A 50 -13.88 2.86 -8.72
N ALA A 51 -14.37 4.10 -8.91
CA ALA A 51 -15.80 4.37 -9.06
C ALA A 51 -16.43 3.64 -10.27
N SER A 52 -15.67 3.43 -11.35
CA SER A 52 -16.16 2.66 -12.50
C SER A 52 -16.32 1.15 -12.25
N HIS A 53 -15.84 0.65 -11.10
CA HIS A 53 -15.90 -0.75 -10.71
C HIS A 53 -16.75 -1.02 -9.46
N LEU A 54 -17.53 -0.04 -8.97
CA LEU A 54 -18.36 -0.21 -7.77
C LEU A 54 -19.29 -1.44 -7.86
N GLY A 55 -19.28 -2.25 -6.81
CA GLY A 55 -20.03 -3.50 -6.70
C GLY A 55 -19.37 -4.70 -7.39
N ALA A 56 -18.20 -4.53 -8.02
CA ALA A 56 -17.45 -5.62 -8.60
C ALA A 56 -16.69 -6.43 -7.53
N THR A 57 -16.40 -7.69 -7.87
CA THR A 57 -15.53 -8.59 -7.12
C THR A 57 -14.35 -8.93 -8.05
N PRO A 58 -13.30 -8.09 -8.12
CA PRO A 58 -12.19 -8.27 -9.05
C PRO A 58 -11.42 -9.55 -8.72
N ALA A 59 -10.71 -10.09 -9.71
CA ALA A 59 -9.76 -11.16 -9.45
C ALA A 59 -8.61 -10.65 -8.56
N GLU A 60 -8.06 -11.51 -7.71
CA GLU A 60 -6.98 -11.15 -6.78
C GLU A 60 -5.75 -10.58 -7.52
N ASP A 61 -5.48 -11.10 -8.72
CA ASP A 61 -4.36 -10.73 -9.60
C ASP A 61 -4.71 -9.65 -10.64
N GLN A 62 -5.87 -9.00 -10.54
CA GLN A 62 -6.23 -7.91 -11.44
C GLN A 62 -5.26 -6.73 -11.27
N ILE A 63 -4.74 -6.20 -12.38
CA ILE A 63 -3.88 -5.02 -12.42
C ILE A 63 -4.41 -4.02 -13.46
N PRO A 64 -4.74 -2.77 -13.07
CA PRO A 64 -4.82 -2.29 -11.70
C PRO A 64 -6.03 -2.85 -10.94
N ASN A 65 -5.88 -3.04 -9.62
CA ASN A 65 -6.94 -3.59 -8.77
C ASN A 65 -7.78 -2.45 -8.13
N PRO A 66 -9.11 -2.37 -8.37
CA PRO A 66 -9.99 -1.39 -7.76
C PRO A 66 -10.42 -1.71 -6.33
N ASP A 67 -10.21 -2.94 -5.85
CA ASP A 67 -10.43 -3.37 -4.45
C ASP A 67 -9.14 -3.12 -3.66
N ILE A 68 -9.11 -1.95 -3.01
CA ILE A 68 -7.90 -1.37 -2.40
C ILE A 68 -7.63 -1.99 -1.04
N ASN A 69 -8.69 -2.28 -0.27
CA ASN A 69 -8.54 -2.94 1.02
C ASN A 69 -8.48 -4.48 0.91
N ARG A 70 -8.65 -5.03 -0.30
CA ARG A 70 -8.59 -6.47 -0.60
C ARG A 70 -9.65 -7.27 0.18
N ASP A 71 -10.82 -6.68 0.41
CA ASP A 71 -11.93 -7.32 1.12
C ASP A 71 -12.85 -8.17 0.21
N GLY A 72 -12.59 -8.14 -1.10
CA GLY A 72 -13.27 -8.91 -2.12
C GLY A 72 -14.42 -8.16 -2.79
N ILE A 73 -14.73 -6.92 -2.41
CA ILE A 73 -15.80 -6.13 -3.03
C ILE A 73 -15.44 -4.64 -3.15
N VAL A 74 -15.44 -4.14 -4.38
CA VAL A 74 -15.22 -2.71 -4.64
C VAL A 74 -16.41 -1.90 -4.12
N ASN A 75 -16.18 -1.08 -3.10
CA ASN A 75 -17.20 -0.29 -2.46
C ASN A 75 -16.68 1.10 -2.01
N ILE A 76 -17.44 1.79 -1.17
CA ILE A 76 -17.09 3.14 -0.72
C ILE A 76 -15.83 3.17 0.16
N LEU A 77 -15.50 2.07 0.83
CA LEU A 77 -14.31 1.97 1.67
C LEU A 77 -13.03 2.09 0.84
N ASP A 78 -13.00 1.52 -0.37
CA ASP A 78 -11.87 1.65 -1.30
C ASP A 78 -11.64 3.11 -1.72
N LEU A 79 -12.73 3.80 -2.06
CA LEU A 79 -12.69 5.22 -2.40
C LEU A 79 -12.20 6.08 -1.22
N VAL A 80 -12.64 5.76 0.01
CA VAL A 80 -12.23 6.49 1.22
C VAL A 80 -10.75 6.31 1.50
N LEU A 81 -10.19 5.12 1.27
CA LEU A 81 -8.75 4.87 1.41
C LEU A 81 -7.94 5.74 0.46
N VAL A 82 -8.28 5.75 -0.83
CA VAL A 82 -7.59 6.57 -1.83
C VAL A 82 -7.76 8.07 -1.56
N ALA A 83 -8.97 8.51 -1.16
CA ALA A 83 -9.23 9.90 -0.84
C ALA A 83 -8.38 10.41 0.36
N GLY A 84 -7.99 9.53 1.28
CA GLY A 84 -7.07 9.85 2.39
C GLY A 84 -5.70 10.34 1.91
N TYR A 85 -5.31 10.01 0.68
CA TYR A 85 -4.04 10.40 0.07
C TYR A 85 -4.20 11.38 -1.10
N PHE A 86 -5.39 11.97 -1.29
CA PHE A 86 -5.64 12.87 -2.41
C PHE A 86 -4.65 14.05 -2.46
N GLY A 87 -4.10 14.31 -3.65
CA GLY A 87 -3.10 15.35 -3.89
C GLY A 87 -1.69 15.00 -3.41
N LYS A 88 -1.45 13.76 -2.95
CA LYS A 88 -0.11 13.27 -2.63
C LYS A 88 0.52 12.60 -3.84
N THR A 89 1.85 12.66 -3.92
CA THR A 89 2.62 11.79 -4.79
C THR A 89 2.71 10.40 -4.17
N SER A 90 2.75 9.33 -4.98
CA SER A 90 2.89 7.93 -4.54
C SER A 90 4.33 7.41 -4.58
N GLY A 91 5.21 8.11 -5.31
CA GLY A 91 6.60 7.72 -5.49
C GLY A 91 7.42 7.73 -4.19
N ILE A 92 8.55 7.02 -4.25
CA ILE A 92 9.56 7.02 -3.20
C ILE A 92 10.28 8.38 -3.22
N PRO A 93 10.29 9.14 -2.11
CA PRO A 93 11.04 10.38 -2.05
C PRO A 93 12.53 10.09 -2.19
N PHE A 94 13.18 10.75 -3.14
CA PHE A 94 14.61 10.64 -3.39
C PHE A 94 15.22 12.03 -3.58
N GLU A 95 16.29 12.33 -2.85
CA GLU A 95 17.01 13.61 -2.98
C GLU A 95 17.96 13.56 -4.18
N VAL A 96 17.72 14.41 -5.17
CA VAL A 96 18.55 14.51 -6.38
C VAL A 96 19.61 15.59 -6.19
N THR A 97 20.85 15.28 -6.57
CA THR A 97 21.97 16.24 -6.59
C THR A 97 22.35 16.58 -8.02
N ASP A 98 23.09 17.67 -8.23
CA ASP A 98 23.63 18.03 -9.56
C ASP A 98 24.43 16.88 -10.18
N ALA A 99 25.13 16.08 -9.37
CA ALA A 99 25.93 14.96 -9.84
C ALA A 99 25.08 13.74 -10.27
N THR A 100 23.83 13.65 -9.80
CA THR A 100 22.94 12.50 -10.04
C THR A 100 21.73 12.84 -10.90
N PHE A 101 21.55 14.11 -11.27
CA PHE A 101 20.37 14.57 -12.01
C PHE A 101 20.23 13.91 -13.38
N ASP A 102 21.32 13.81 -14.15
CA ASP A 102 21.27 13.24 -15.49
C ASP A 102 20.90 11.74 -15.44
N ASP A 103 21.52 10.99 -14.53
CA ASP A 103 21.29 9.55 -14.40
C ASP A 103 19.90 9.22 -13.85
N ILE A 104 19.37 10.04 -12.93
CA ILE A 104 18.11 9.76 -12.24
C ILE A 104 16.91 10.40 -12.91
N VAL A 105 17.02 11.65 -13.36
CA VAL A 105 15.89 12.41 -13.90
C VAL A 105 15.85 12.32 -15.42
N LEU A 106 16.95 12.65 -16.12
CA LEU A 106 16.95 12.66 -17.59
C LEU A 106 16.95 11.25 -18.19
N GLY A 107 17.54 10.28 -17.49
CA GLY A 107 17.60 8.87 -17.91
C GLY A 107 16.38 8.03 -17.54
N SER A 108 15.36 8.59 -16.88
CA SER A 108 14.24 7.80 -16.36
C SER A 108 13.27 7.34 -17.45
N GLU A 109 12.94 6.05 -17.42
CA GLU A 109 11.84 5.46 -18.19
C GLU A 109 10.49 5.54 -17.44
N LEU A 110 10.50 5.93 -16.16
CA LEU A 110 9.32 6.07 -15.31
C LEU A 110 8.98 7.55 -15.06
N PRO A 111 7.71 7.89 -14.79
CA PRO A 111 7.33 9.23 -14.37
C PRO A 111 8.08 9.64 -13.09
N ILE A 112 8.65 10.84 -13.07
CA ILE A 112 9.30 11.41 -11.88
C ILE A 112 8.68 12.77 -11.59
N VAL A 113 8.33 12.98 -10.32
CA VAL A 113 7.94 14.29 -9.81
C VAL A 113 9.16 14.96 -9.19
N VAL A 114 9.59 16.08 -9.76
CA VAL A 114 10.72 16.87 -9.24
C VAL A 114 10.17 18.05 -8.45
N GLU A 115 10.44 18.07 -7.15
CA GLU A 115 10.14 19.20 -6.28
C GLU A 115 11.43 19.96 -5.95
N PHE A 116 11.54 21.20 -6.40
CA PHE A 116 12.68 22.06 -6.06
C PHE A 116 12.43 22.71 -4.70
N LYS A 117 13.18 22.29 -3.68
CA LYS A 117 13.18 22.97 -2.38
C LYS A 117 13.98 24.27 -2.50
N SER A 118 13.30 25.38 -2.33
CA SER A 118 13.91 26.71 -2.23
C SER A 118 14.44 26.92 -0.81
N GLU A 119 15.74 27.17 -0.63
CA GLU A 119 16.34 27.48 0.68
C GLU A 119 16.23 28.97 1.08
N PHE A 120 15.19 29.67 0.64
CA PHE A 120 14.95 31.08 0.97
C PHE A 120 13.98 31.25 2.13
#